data_AF-A0A368FP21-F1
#
_entry.id   AF-A0A368FP21-F1
#
_cell.length_a   1.000
_cell.length_b   1.000
_cell.length_c   1.000
_cell.angle_alpha   90.00
_cell.angle_beta   90.00
_cell.angle_gamma   90.00
#
_symmetry.space_group_name_H-M   'P 1'
#
loop_
_entity.id
_entity.type
_entity.pdbx_description
1 polymer ?
#
loop_
_entity_poly.entity_id
_entity_poly.type
_entity_poly.pdbx_seq_one_letter_code
_entity_poly.pdbx_strand_id
1 'polypeptide(L)'
;MIEEWLTRAERRVKAVNEIGFKRLLEEGNAHKSRLVELGTSGAADGARVTHLNGRIEEFLHYVKTRMNRSHRIQAFFQSAQTELNLLYVTNVSEKTVIIVPVRAPGEVSCNV
;
A
#
# COMPACT_ATOMS: atom_id res chain seq x y z
N MET A 1 -21.08 5.33 -17.80
CA MET A 1 -20.66 6.62 -17.18
C MET A 1 -20.37 6.58 -15.66
N ILE A 2 -21.02 5.76 -14.81
CA ILE A 2 -20.54 5.48 -13.42
C ILE A 2 -20.65 3.97 -13.14
N GLU A 3 -21.72 3.34 -13.61
CA GLU A 3 -21.94 1.89 -13.55
C GLU A 3 -20.82 1.10 -14.25
N GLU A 4 -20.42 1.53 -15.45
CA GLU A 4 -19.30 0.91 -16.17
C GLU A 4 -17.96 1.05 -15.43
N TRP A 5 -17.78 2.16 -14.69
CA TRP A 5 -16.61 2.34 -13.85
C TRP A 5 -16.64 1.35 -12.68
N LEU A 6 -17.78 1.22 -11.97
CA LEU A 6 -17.99 0.23 -10.91
C LEU A 6 -17.65 -1.20 -11.38
N THR A 7 -18.18 -1.62 -12.54
CA THR A 7 -17.89 -2.96 -13.09
C THR A 7 -16.41 -3.16 -13.42
N ARG A 8 -15.71 -2.13 -13.92
CA ARG A 8 -14.26 -2.21 -14.21
C ARG A 8 -13.43 -2.17 -12.93
N ALA A 9 -13.84 -1.36 -11.95
CA ALA A 9 -13.17 -1.19 -10.67
C ALA A 9 -13.22 -2.48 -9.84
N GLU A 10 -14.38 -3.13 -9.76
CA GLU A 10 -14.57 -4.43 -9.12
C GLU A 10 -13.61 -5.50 -9.68
N ARG A 11 -13.43 -5.54 -11.00
CA ARG A 11 -12.49 -6.48 -11.64
C ARG A 11 -11.04 -6.17 -11.30
N ARG A 12 -10.68 -4.89 -11.18
CA ARG A 12 -9.31 -4.45 -10.94
C ARG A 12 -8.85 -4.71 -9.51
N VAL A 13 -9.73 -4.67 -8.50
CA VAL A 13 -9.37 -4.85 -7.07
C VAL A 13 -8.58 -6.13 -6.80
N LYS A 14 -8.68 -7.18 -7.64
CA LYS A 14 -7.91 -8.41 -7.49
C LYS A 14 -6.42 -8.28 -7.89
N ALA A 15 -6.04 -7.26 -8.66
CA ALA A 15 -4.72 -7.13 -9.28
C ALA A 15 -3.93 -5.88 -8.84
N VAL A 16 -4.46 -5.10 -7.88
CA VAL A 16 -3.87 -3.79 -7.54
C VAL A 16 -2.96 -3.84 -6.32
N ASN A 17 -1.85 -3.13 -6.44
CA ASN A 17 -0.99 -2.72 -5.33
C ASN A 17 -1.54 -1.47 -4.63
N GLU A 18 -0.85 -1.00 -3.59
CA GLU A 18 -1.26 0.18 -2.80
C GLU A 18 -1.56 1.42 -3.65
N ILE A 19 -0.76 1.69 -4.69
CA ILE A 19 -0.95 2.87 -5.56
C ILE A 19 -2.29 2.80 -6.28
N GLY A 20 -2.67 1.64 -6.82
CA GLY A 20 -3.95 1.54 -7.49
C GLY A 20 -5.14 1.39 -6.53
N PHE A 21 -4.93 0.98 -5.28
CA PHE A 21 -5.96 1.14 -4.24
C PHE A 21 -6.25 2.62 -3.95
N LYS A 22 -5.22 3.47 -3.82
CA LYS A 22 -5.38 4.92 -3.63
C LYS A 22 -6.15 5.56 -4.80
N ARG A 23 -5.76 5.22 -6.03
CA ARG A 23 -6.45 5.72 -7.23
C ARG A 23 -7.93 5.31 -7.30
N LEU A 24 -8.27 4.08 -6.90
CA LEU A 24 -9.67 3.63 -6.84
C LEU A 24 -10.48 4.40 -5.79
N LEU A 25 -9.86 4.77 -4.67
CA LEU A 25 -10.51 5.60 -3.65
C LEU A 25 -10.75 7.03 -4.15
N GLU A 26 -9.77 7.62 -4.83
CA GLU A 26 -9.89 8.97 -5.43
C GLU A 26 -11.00 9.00 -6.48
N GLU A 27 -11.00 8.06 -7.43
CA GLU A 27 -12.02 7.96 -8.48
C GLU A 27 -13.43 7.74 -7.88
N GLY A 28 -13.56 6.86 -6.88
CA GLY A 28 -14.84 6.60 -6.22
C GLY A 28 -15.37 7.80 -5.42
N ASN A 29 -14.50 8.53 -4.73
CA ASN A 29 -14.88 9.76 -4.01
C ASN A 29 -15.33 10.87 -4.98
N ALA A 30 -14.66 11.02 -6.13
CA ALA A 30 -15.08 11.97 -7.16
C ALA A 30 -16.46 11.62 -7.73
N HIS A 31 -16.73 10.34 -8.00
CA HIS A 31 -18.05 9.89 -8.44
C HIS A 31 -19.14 10.07 -7.38
N LYS A 32 -18.80 9.89 -6.11
CA LYS A 32 -19.69 10.20 -4.99
C LYS A 32 -20.07 11.69 -4.96
N SER A 33 -19.09 12.59 -5.04
CA SER A 33 -19.34 14.05 -5.09
C SER A 33 -20.25 14.42 -6.26
N ARG A 34 -19.98 13.85 -7.45
CA ARG A 34 -20.79 14.08 -8.64
C ARG A 34 -22.23 13.58 -8.50
N LEU A 35 -22.46 12.46 -7.80
CA LEU A 35 -23.82 11.97 -7.54
C LEU A 35 -24.58 12.87 -6.55
N VAL A 36 -23.89 13.42 -5.54
CA VAL A 36 -24.48 14.39 -4.62
C VAL A 36 -24.91 15.65 -5.36
N GLU A 37 -24.05 16.20 -6.22
CA GLU A 37 -24.36 17.36 -7.07
C GLU A 37 -25.54 17.09 -8.02
N LEU A 38 -25.60 15.90 -8.62
CA LEU A 38 -26.73 15.51 -9.47
C LEU A 38 -28.03 15.38 -8.67
N GLY A 39 -27.97 14.83 -7.45
CA GLY A 39 -29.11 14.72 -6.55
C GLY A 39 -29.65 16.08 -6.09
N THR A 40 -28.77 17.05 -5.80
CA THR A 40 -29.17 18.40 -5.39
C THR A 40 -29.67 19.25 -6.56
N SER A 41 -29.21 18.99 -7.79
CA SER A 41 -29.65 19.71 -8.98
C SER A 41 -31.09 19.37 -9.44
N GLY A 42 -31.71 18.33 -8.88
CA GLY A 42 -33.05 17.86 -9.29
C GLY A 42 -33.12 17.29 -10.71
N ALA A 43 -31.99 17.23 -11.44
CA ALA A 43 -31.92 16.83 -12.84
C ALA A 43 -31.91 15.30 -13.06
N ALA A 44 -31.87 14.51 -11.99
CA ALA A 44 -31.72 13.06 -12.05
C ALA A 44 -32.76 12.33 -11.20
N ASP A 45 -33.11 11.11 -11.62
CA ASP A 45 -33.96 10.20 -10.86
C ASP A 45 -33.34 9.92 -9.47
N GLY A 46 -33.97 10.46 -8.43
CA GLY A 46 -33.49 10.39 -7.05
C GLY A 46 -33.33 8.97 -6.52
N ALA A 47 -34.16 8.03 -6.98
CA ALA A 47 -34.03 6.62 -6.60
C ALA A 47 -32.75 6.01 -7.17
N ARG A 48 -32.44 6.33 -8.44
CA ARG A 48 -31.23 5.88 -9.12
C ARG A 48 -29.96 6.51 -8.55
N VAL A 49 -30.00 7.79 -8.22
CA VAL A 49 -28.89 8.49 -7.53
C VAL A 49 -28.60 7.85 -6.18
N THR A 50 -29.64 7.59 -5.38
CA THR A 50 -29.52 6.95 -4.07
C THR A 50 -28.94 5.55 -4.17
N HIS A 51 -29.42 4.74 -5.12
CA HIS A 51 -28.91 3.40 -5.36
C HIS A 51 -27.43 3.39 -5.75
N LEU A 52 -27.03 4.25 -6.70
CA LEU A 52 -25.63 4.35 -7.12
C LEU A 52 -24.72 4.86 -6.00
N ASN A 53 -25.20 5.78 -5.18
CA ASN A 53 -24.45 6.28 -4.03
C ASN A 53 -24.16 5.14 -3.03
N GLY A 54 -25.17 4.33 -2.69
CA GLY A 54 -25.00 3.17 -1.81
C GLY A 54 -23.99 2.15 -2.36
N ARG A 55 -24.05 1.86 -3.67
CA ARG A 55 -23.09 0.94 -4.32
C ARG A 55 -21.66 1.46 -4.28
N ILE A 56 -21.45 2.77 -4.44
CA ILE A 56 -20.12 3.38 -4.34
C ILE A 56 -19.61 3.33 -2.90
N GLU A 57 -20.47 3.58 -1.90
CA GLU A 57 -20.08 3.48 -0.48
C GLU A 57 -19.63 2.07 -0.09
N GLU A 58 -20.39 1.05 -0.52
CA GLU A 58 -20.04 -0.35 -0.30
C GLU A 58 -18.70 -0.71 -0.97
N PHE A 59 -18.51 -0.27 -2.22
CA PHE A 59 -17.25 -0.47 -2.94
C PHE A 59 -16.06 0.21 -2.25
N LEU A 60 -16.20 1.47 -1.83
CA LEU A 60 -15.16 2.22 -1.13
C LEU A 60 -14.80 1.57 0.21
N HIS A 61 -15.80 1.06 0.94
CA HIS A 61 -15.55 0.30 2.16
C HIS A 61 -14.72 -0.95 1.87
N TYR A 62 -15.10 -1.73 0.86
CA TYR A 62 -14.37 -2.94 0.48
C TYR A 62 -12.90 -2.66 0.13
N VAL A 63 -12.65 -1.60 -0.65
CA VAL A 63 -11.31 -1.15 -1.04
C VAL A 63 -10.46 -0.78 0.20
N LYS A 64 -11.01 -0.03 1.15
CA LYS A 64 -10.31 0.34 2.39
C LYS A 64 -9.94 -0.90 3.23
N THR A 65 -10.86 -1.84 3.38
CA THR A 65 -10.62 -3.08 4.14
C THR A 65 -9.51 -3.91 3.49
N ARG A 66 -9.52 -4.05 2.16
CA ARG A 66 -8.46 -4.71 1.38
C ARG A 66 -7.10 -4.04 1.61
N MET A 67 -7.03 -2.71 1.49
CA MET A 67 -5.80 -1.95 1.67
C MET A 67 -5.23 -2.10 3.08
N ASN A 68 -6.07 -2.00 4.12
CA ASN A 68 -5.64 -2.22 5.50
C ASN A 68 -5.05 -3.62 5.71
N ARG A 69 -5.68 -4.65 5.14
CA ARG A 69 -5.14 -6.02 5.20
C ARG A 69 -3.77 -6.12 4.51
N SER A 70 -3.59 -5.49 3.36
CA SER A 70 -2.29 -5.45 2.67
C SER A 70 -1.22 -4.76 3.52
N HIS A 71 -1.52 -3.62 4.16
CA HIS A 71 -0.59 -2.94 5.08
C HIS A 71 -0.21 -3.82 6.27
N ARG A 72 -1.16 -4.53 6.87
CA ARG A 72 -0.88 -5.46 7.99
C ARG A 72 0.05 -6.60 7.58
N ILE A 73 -0.11 -7.15 6.37
CA ILE A 73 0.78 -8.19 5.84
C ILE A 73 2.19 -7.65 5.60
N GLN A 74 2.30 -6.45 5.02
CA GLN A 74 3.61 -5.79 4.82
C GLN A 74 4.32 -5.53 6.15
N ALA A 75 3.61 -5.01 7.15
CA ALA A 75 4.16 -4.78 8.49
C ALA A 75 4.66 -6.08 9.10
N PHE A 76 3.91 -7.18 8.98
CA PHE A 76 4.34 -8.50 9.44
C PHE A 76 5.66 -8.94 8.78
N PHE A 77 5.79 -8.82 7.44
CA PHE A 77 7.03 -9.17 6.75
C PHE A 77 8.21 -8.27 7.15
N GLN A 78 7.98 -6.98 7.37
CA GLN A 78 9.01 -6.04 7.86
C GLN A 78 9.49 -6.43 9.26
N SER A 79 8.56 -6.78 10.16
CA SER A 79 8.89 -7.28 11.50
C SER A 79 9.70 -8.57 11.43
N ALA A 80 9.26 -9.55 10.64
CA ALA A 80 9.97 -10.82 10.46
C ALA A 80 11.40 -10.61 9.90
N GLN A 81 11.57 -9.71 8.92
CA GLN A 81 12.89 -9.39 8.39
C GLN A 81 13.80 -8.74 9.45
N THR A 82 13.25 -7.91 10.33
CA THR A 82 13.99 -7.27 11.42
C THR A 82 14.47 -8.30 12.43
N GLU A 83 13.61 -9.25 12.83
CA GLU A 83 13.97 -10.34 13.74
C GLU A 83 15.04 -11.25 13.15
N LEU A 84 14.93 -11.60 11.87
CA LEU A 84 15.96 -12.37 11.15
C LEU A 84 17.32 -11.63 11.13
N ASN A 85 17.32 -10.32 10.89
CA ASN A 85 18.54 -9.52 10.91
C ASN A 85 19.17 -9.49 12.31
N LEU A 86 18.36 -9.38 13.37
CA LEU A 86 18.86 -9.44 14.75
C LEU A 86 19.53 -10.79 15.04
N LEU A 87 18.91 -11.91 14.64
CA LEU A 87 19.49 -13.24 14.80
C LEU A 87 20.80 -13.42 14.03
N TYR A 88 20.91 -12.83 12.84
CA TYR A 88 22.16 -12.84 12.08
C TYR A 88 23.27 -12.07 12.81
N VAL A 89 22.96 -10.88 13.33
CA VAL A 89 23.92 -10.04 14.07
C VAL A 89 24.32 -10.70 15.41
N THR A 90 23.40 -11.34 16.13
CA THR A 90 23.73 -12.01 17.40
C THR A 90 24.55 -13.29 17.19
N ASN A 91 24.30 -14.06 16.14
CA ASN A 91 25.14 -15.22 15.79
C ASN A 91 26.58 -14.82 15.40
N VAL A 92 26.80 -13.60 14.90
CA VAL A 92 28.14 -13.05 14.64
C VAL A 92 28.82 -12.60 15.96
N SER A 93 28.06 -12.25 17.00
CA SER A 93 28.62 -11.85 18.30
C SER A 93 29.02 -13.02 19.20
N GLU A 94 28.41 -14.21 19.06
CA GLU A 94 28.79 -15.40 19.83
C GLU A 94 29.96 -16.19 19.23
N LYS A 95 30.27 -15.98 17.94
CA LYS A 95 31.50 -16.48 17.31
C LYS A 95 32.45 -15.31 17.13
N THR A 96 33.25 -15.06 18.17
CA THR A 96 34.47 -14.24 18.15
C THR A 96 34.96 -13.92 16.74
N VAL A 97 34.69 -12.71 16.26
CA VAL A 97 35.51 -12.12 15.20
C VAL A 97 36.38 -11.10 15.89
N ILE A 98 37.59 -11.53 16.23
CA ILE A 98 38.72 -10.63 16.38
C ILE A 98 38.87 -9.95 15.02
N ILE A 99 38.40 -8.72 14.90
CA ILE A 99 38.76 -7.88 13.75
C ILE A 99 40.23 -7.50 13.99
N VAL A 100 41.15 -8.39 13.62
CA VAL A 100 42.54 -8.01 13.41
C VAL A 100 42.54 -7.15 12.15
N PRO A 101 42.97 -5.88 12.20
CA PRO A 101 43.08 -5.08 10.99
C PRO A 101 44.08 -5.78 10.06
N VAL A 102 43.59 -6.26 8.92
CA VAL A 102 44.43 -6.71 7.81
C VAL A 102 45.17 -5.49 7.31
N ARG A 103 46.44 -5.37 7.69
CA ARG A 103 47.37 -4.41 7.10
C ARG A 103 47.52 -4.78 5.62
N ALA A 104 47.06 -3.90 4.73
CA ALA A 104 47.25 -4.07 3.30
C ALA A 104 48.76 -4.16 2.97
N PRO A 105 49.19 -5.06 2.06
CA PRO A 105 50.56 -5.07 1.58
C PRO A 105 50.71 -3.94 0.56
N GLY A 106 51.45 -2.87 0.89
CA GLY A 106 51.75 -1.86 -0.13
C GLY A 106 52.32 -0.51 0.28
N GLU A 107 52.31 -0.12 1.56
CA GLU A 107 52.90 1.18 1.93
C GLU A 107 54.33 1.04 2.45
N VAL A 108 55.24 1.37 1.54
CA VAL A 108 56.67 1.55 1.76
C VAL A 108 56.90 2.68 2.74
N SER A 109 57.72 2.39 3.75
CA SER A 109 58.32 3.34 4.68
C SER A 109 59.05 4.47 3.93
N CYS A 110 58.71 5.72 4.25
CA CYS A 110 59.64 6.83 4.12
C CYS A 110 59.98 7.30 5.53
N ASN A 111 61.18 6.97 5.98
CA ASN A 111 61.83 7.66 7.10
C ASN A 111 62.31 9.03 6.63
N VAL A 112 61.94 10.09 7.36
CA VAL A 112 62.86 11.17 7.75
C VAL A 112 62.57 11.47 9.21
#